data_AF-A0A7C8MR19-F1
#
_entry.id   AF-A0A7C8MR19-F1
#
_cell.length_a   1.000
_cell.length_b   1.000
_cell.length_c   1.000
_cell.angle_alpha   90.00
_cell.angle_beta   90.00
_cell.angle_gamma   90.00
#
_symmetry.space_group_name_H-M   'P 1'
#
loop_
_entity.id
_entity.type
_entity.pdbx_description
1 polymer ?
#
loop_
_entity_poly.entity_id
_entity_poly.type
_entity_poly.pdbx_seq_one_letter_code
_entity_poly.pdbx_strand_id
1 'polypeptide(L)'
;MLLWLLLVGLLACPAIAQVTFTRGQKFQIILLGSPDTSKTPLPPTDAPVWDIDLFDSDTATIRALKSAGKIVICYFSAGTVEDWRDDVRQFPTADVGKVLPEWPNEKWIRTGSTAIRNIMQARIKLAADKGCDAIDPDNTGCIQNDNGLNLKNTDAIEYMRWMQGIAAGHNMKIGLKNSLDILDALTPIMDFAVNEQCAQLSECQAYDRFLATNKPVFHIEYPIPLNPSQANSTYCIGPGTAGMSTVLKNMNLDGFTIYCDGSQVETPTKGGTSPPRPSNPPKPTTVRPPNPPRPTTTRPPNPPLPTTIRPPNPPRPTTSRPPNPPIPSGGGCTAKHWDQCGGNDWKGCTVCESPYRCQGVSAPWYYQCL
;
A
#
# COMPACT_ATOMS: atom_id res chain seq x y z
N MET A 1 25.73 -45.14 52.25
CA MET A 1 24.82 -44.37 51.38
C MET A 1 25.63 -43.33 50.63
N LEU A 2 26.05 -43.61 49.38
CA LEU A 2 26.64 -42.58 48.51
C LEU A 2 25.52 -41.99 47.67
N LEU A 3 25.38 -40.66 47.70
CA LEU A 3 24.34 -39.94 46.98
C LEU A 3 24.73 -39.79 45.50
N TRP A 4 23.91 -40.31 44.58
CA TRP A 4 24.05 -40.01 43.15
C TRP A 4 23.52 -38.61 42.86
N LEU A 5 24.38 -37.71 42.39
CA LEU A 5 23.97 -36.43 41.81
C LEU A 5 23.72 -36.60 40.31
N LEU A 6 22.45 -36.76 39.95
CA LEU A 6 22.00 -36.70 38.55
C LEU A 6 22.04 -35.24 38.07
N LEU A 7 23.05 -34.89 37.28
CA LEU A 7 23.09 -33.63 36.55
C LEU A 7 22.09 -33.70 35.39
N VAL A 8 20.86 -33.20 35.60
CA VAL A 8 19.90 -32.99 34.51
C VAL A 8 20.30 -31.70 33.77
N GLY A 9 21.08 -31.86 32.71
CA GLY A 9 21.40 -30.76 31.81
C GLY A 9 20.16 -30.31 31.05
N LEU A 10 19.58 -29.19 31.46
CA LEU A 10 18.56 -28.47 30.68
C LEU A 10 19.21 -27.94 29.39
N LEU A 11 19.09 -28.72 28.30
CA LEU A 11 19.26 -28.22 26.94
C LEU A 11 18.13 -27.22 26.64
N ALA A 12 18.31 -25.99 27.07
CA ALA A 12 17.51 -24.87 26.60
C ALA A 12 17.82 -24.67 25.11
N CYS A 13 16.99 -25.25 24.24
CA CYS A 13 16.96 -24.84 22.84
C CYS A 13 16.74 -23.32 22.82
N PRO A 14 17.66 -22.52 22.25
CA PRO A 14 17.42 -21.10 22.12
C PRO A 14 16.23 -20.94 21.17
N ALA A 15 15.09 -20.52 21.72
CA ALA A 15 13.98 -20.09 20.90
C ALA A 15 14.49 -18.94 20.03
N ILE A 16 14.54 -19.15 18.71
CA ILE A 16 14.96 -18.11 17.76
C ILE A 16 13.94 -16.99 17.90
N ALA A 17 14.33 -15.90 18.56
CA ALA A 17 13.47 -14.76 18.76
C ALA A 17 13.14 -14.18 17.39
N GLN A 18 11.88 -14.30 16.95
CA GLN A 18 11.46 -13.70 15.69
C GLN A 18 11.62 -12.18 15.76
N VAL A 19 12.04 -11.58 14.65
CA VAL A 19 12.16 -10.13 14.56
C VAL A 19 10.80 -9.46 14.75
N THR A 20 10.82 -8.35 15.49
CA THR A 20 9.63 -7.52 15.70
C THR A 20 9.84 -6.18 15.02
N PHE A 21 9.02 -5.91 14.01
CA PHE A 21 8.90 -4.61 13.39
C PHE A 21 8.02 -3.70 14.24
N THR A 22 8.43 -2.45 14.43
CA THR A 22 7.69 -1.46 15.23
C THR A 22 7.66 -0.10 14.53
N ARG A 23 6.54 0.61 14.67
CA ARG A 23 6.34 1.96 14.13
C ARG A 23 7.52 2.89 14.42
N GLY A 24 7.94 3.66 13.41
CA GLY A 24 9.04 4.63 13.50
C GLY A 24 10.46 4.05 13.57
N GLN A 25 10.66 2.73 13.37
CA GLN A 25 12.00 2.15 13.23
C GLN A 25 12.77 2.77 12.07
N LYS A 26 13.89 3.45 12.35
CA LYS A 26 14.81 3.98 11.34
C LYS A 26 15.32 2.83 10.44
N PHE A 27 15.36 3.07 9.13
CA PHE A 27 15.83 2.09 8.16
C PHE A 27 16.77 2.70 7.12
N GLN A 28 17.46 1.84 6.39
CA GLN A 28 18.19 2.16 5.16
C GLN A 28 17.69 1.22 4.06
N ILE A 29 17.58 1.72 2.82
CA ILE A 29 17.27 0.91 1.63
C ILE A 29 18.32 1.15 0.55
N ILE A 30 18.86 0.07 0.00
CA ILE A 30 19.90 0.07 -1.05
C ILE A 30 19.59 -1.04 -2.07
N LEU A 31 19.08 -0.65 -3.23
CA LEU A 31 18.73 -1.56 -4.33
C LEU A 31 19.65 -1.43 -5.56
N LEU A 32 20.50 -0.39 -5.62
CA LEU A 32 21.60 -0.32 -6.57
C LEU A 32 22.89 -0.88 -5.92
N GLY A 33 23.18 -2.14 -6.23
CA GLY A 33 24.32 -2.86 -5.68
C GLY A 33 24.07 -3.41 -4.28
N SER A 34 25.15 -3.70 -3.56
CA SER A 34 25.11 -4.26 -2.20
C SER A 34 25.95 -3.43 -1.23
N PRO A 35 25.64 -3.40 0.08
CA PRO A 35 26.48 -2.71 1.05
C PRO A 35 27.91 -3.28 1.12
N ASP A 36 28.94 -2.43 1.03
CA ASP A 36 30.34 -2.87 1.16
C ASP A 36 30.72 -3.06 2.64
N THR A 37 30.37 -4.22 3.17
CA THR A 37 30.65 -4.62 4.56
C THR A 37 32.14 -4.68 4.92
N SER A 38 33.06 -4.53 3.95
CA SER A 38 34.49 -4.29 4.24
C SER A 38 34.78 -2.90 4.82
N LYS A 39 33.82 -1.96 4.71
CA LYS A 39 33.87 -0.60 5.25
C LYS A 39 33.09 -0.44 6.56
N THR A 40 32.97 -1.52 7.33
CA THR A 40 32.26 -1.50 8.61
C THR A 40 32.99 -0.64 9.67
N PRO A 41 32.27 0.07 10.56
CA PRO A 41 30.82 0.13 10.69
C PRO A 41 30.16 0.95 9.57
N LEU A 42 29.13 0.38 8.93
CA LEU A 42 28.40 1.05 7.86
C LEU A 42 27.48 2.14 8.42
N PRO A 43 27.51 3.37 7.87
CA PRO A 43 26.50 4.37 8.15
C PRO A 43 25.20 4.00 7.41
N PRO A 44 24.00 4.28 7.95
CA PRO A 44 23.75 4.78 9.30
C PRO A 44 23.94 3.66 10.34
N THR A 45 24.75 3.94 11.36
CA THR A 45 25.03 2.98 12.43
C THR A 45 23.80 2.75 13.32
N ASP A 46 22.91 3.75 13.42
CA ASP A 46 21.72 3.78 14.25
C ASP A 46 20.43 3.27 13.57
N ALA A 47 20.46 2.95 12.28
CA ALA A 47 19.34 2.29 11.59
C ALA A 47 19.33 0.78 11.91
N PRO A 48 18.35 0.24 12.66
CA PRO A 48 18.23 -1.20 12.91
C PRO A 48 17.82 -2.01 11.67
N VAL A 49 17.02 -1.44 10.77
CA VAL A 49 16.45 -2.15 9.60
C VAL A 49 17.20 -1.78 8.33
N TRP A 50 17.54 -2.80 7.53
CA TRP A 50 18.27 -2.67 6.26
C TRP A 50 17.53 -3.45 5.18
N ASP A 51 17.06 -2.76 4.15
CA ASP A 51 16.39 -3.35 2.99
C ASP A 51 17.35 -3.34 1.80
N ILE A 52 17.63 -4.52 1.25
CA ILE A 52 18.69 -4.72 0.24
C ILE A 52 18.25 -5.70 -0.84
N ASP A 53 18.77 -5.54 -2.05
CA ASP A 53 18.46 -6.44 -3.16
C ASP A 53 18.88 -7.89 -2.86
N LEU A 54 17.93 -8.82 -3.01
CA LEU A 54 18.09 -10.24 -2.71
C LEU A 54 19.18 -10.90 -3.57
N PHE A 55 19.37 -10.51 -4.82
CA PHE A 55 20.29 -11.17 -5.73
C PHE A 55 21.69 -10.57 -5.62
N ASP A 56 21.79 -9.24 -5.68
CA ASP A 56 23.06 -8.50 -5.62
C ASP A 56 23.76 -8.64 -4.24
N SER A 57 22.99 -8.85 -3.16
CA SER A 57 23.54 -9.09 -1.82
C SER A 57 23.91 -10.55 -1.58
N ASP A 58 25.19 -10.86 -1.46
CA ASP A 58 25.65 -12.22 -1.13
C ASP A 58 25.38 -12.62 0.34
N THR A 59 25.45 -13.92 0.62
CA THR A 59 25.23 -14.46 1.98
C THR A 59 26.26 -13.92 2.99
N ALA A 60 27.45 -13.51 2.54
CA ALA A 60 28.47 -12.93 3.42
C ALA A 60 28.08 -11.51 3.86
N THR A 61 27.52 -10.71 2.95
CA THR A 61 27.02 -9.35 3.18
C THR A 61 25.82 -9.37 4.13
N ILE A 62 24.84 -10.24 3.88
CA ILE A 62 23.69 -10.44 4.78
C ILE A 62 24.17 -10.90 6.18
N ARG A 63 25.04 -11.91 6.26
CA ARG A 63 25.61 -12.38 7.53
C ARG A 63 26.33 -11.26 8.29
N ALA A 64 27.09 -10.41 7.61
CA ALA A 64 27.80 -9.30 8.25
C ALA A 64 26.83 -8.23 8.82
N LEU A 65 25.76 -7.90 8.09
CA LEU A 65 24.69 -7.03 8.61
C LEU A 65 23.99 -7.65 9.83
N LYS A 66 23.62 -8.94 9.74
CA LYS A 66 23.06 -9.70 10.87
C LYS A 66 23.99 -9.73 12.09
N SER A 67 25.29 -9.93 11.90
CA SER A 67 26.30 -9.88 12.96
C SER A 67 26.48 -8.48 13.55
N ALA A 68 26.21 -7.42 12.80
CA ALA A 68 26.13 -6.05 13.28
C ALA A 68 24.78 -5.69 13.94
N GLY A 69 23.95 -6.69 14.26
CA GLY A 69 22.67 -6.52 14.95
C GLY A 69 21.54 -5.96 14.07
N LYS A 70 21.70 -5.98 12.73
CA LYS A 70 20.68 -5.47 11.82
C LYS A 70 19.58 -6.50 11.57
N ILE A 71 18.37 -5.99 11.33
CA ILE A 71 17.25 -6.72 10.73
C ILE A 71 17.38 -6.53 9.21
N VAL A 72 17.46 -7.61 8.45
CA VAL A 72 17.66 -7.58 7.00
C VAL A 72 16.38 -7.95 6.27
N ILE A 73 15.81 -6.98 5.56
CA ILE A 73 14.76 -7.19 4.56
C ILE A 73 15.45 -7.45 3.21
N CYS A 74 14.95 -8.42 2.46
CA CYS A 74 15.48 -8.77 1.15
C CYS A 74 14.44 -8.47 0.06
N TYR A 75 14.72 -7.44 -0.73
CA TYR A 75 13.92 -6.99 -1.87
C TYR A 75 14.01 -7.96 -3.04
N PHE A 76 12.87 -8.22 -3.70
CA PHE A 76 12.83 -8.74 -5.07
C PHE A 76 11.51 -8.35 -5.74
N SER A 77 11.49 -8.20 -7.08
CA SER A 77 10.20 -8.05 -7.75
C SER A 77 9.42 -9.36 -7.74
N ALA A 78 8.18 -9.30 -7.26
CA ALA A 78 7.25 -10.43 -7.21
C ALA A 78 6.08 -10.25 -8.19
N GLY A 79 5.86 -9.05 -8.74
CA GLY A 79 4.85 -8.74 -9.74
C GLY A 79 5.37 -8.55 -11.17
N THR A 80 6.68 -8.47 -11.37
CA THR A 80 7.32 -8.39 -12.70
C THR A 80 8.41 -9.45 -12.88
N VAL A 81 8.73 -9.74 -14.14
CA VAL A 81 9.98 -10.38 -14.55
C VAL A 81 10.98 -9.30 -14.92
N GLU A 82 12.18 -9.41 -14.40
CA GLU A 82 13.32 -8.51 -14.57
C GLU A 82 14.33 -9.20 -15.50
N ASP A 83 14.63 -8.63 -16.68
CA ASP A 83 15.33 -9.37 -17.74
C ASP A 83 16.82 -9.68 -17.48
N TRP A 84 17.41 -9.05 -16.47
CA TRP A 84 18.80 -9.21 -16.04
C TRP A 84 19.02 -10.28 -14.95
N ARG A 85 17.95 -10.83 -14.35
CA ARG A 85 18.07 -11.82 -13.27
C ARG A 85 18.41 -13.20 -13.82
N ASP A 86 19.26 -13.95 -13.11
CA ASP A 86 19.69 -15.31 -13.52
C ASP A 86 18.52 -16.29 -13.74
N ASP A 87 17.41 -16.09 -13.03
CA ASP A 87 16.20 -16.92 -13.13
C ASP A 87 15.22 -16.51 -14.24
N VAL A 88 15.50 -15.44 -15.01
CA VAL A 88 14.64 -14.92 -16.10
C VAL A 88 14.18 -16.01 -17.07
N ARG A 89 15.05 -16.99 -17.36
CA ARG A 89 14.77 -18.09 -18.30
C ARG A 89 13.76 -19.11 -17.79
N GLN A 90 13.37 -19.04 -16.52
CA GLN A 90 12.36 -19.92 -15.91
C GLN A 90 10.92 -19.40 -16.14
N PHE A 91 10.75 -18.10 -16.45
CA PHE A 91 9.44 -17.47 -16.63
C PHE A 91 8.79 -17.92 -17.95
N PRO A 92 7.60 -18.56 -17.93
CA PRO A 92 6.94 -18.96 -19.16
C PRO A 92 6.42 -17.76 -19.94
N THR A 93 6.67 -17.71 -21.25
CA THR A 93 6.24 -16.59 -22.11
C THR A 93 4.72 -16.35 -22.07
N ALA A 94 3.90 -17.37 -21.81
CA ALA A 94 2.44 -17.26 -21.67
C ALA A 94 1.97 -16.57 -20.38
N ASP A 95 2.86 -16.45 -19.40
CA ASP A 95 2.63 -15.81 -18.11
C ASP A 95 3.28 -14.42 -18.01
N VAL A 96 3.99 -13.98 -19.06
CA VAL A 96 4.57 -12.63 -19.15
C VAL A 96 3.64 -11.70 -19.92
N GLY A 97 3.35 -10.55 -19.31
CA GLY A 97 2.44 -9.52 -19.81
C GLY A 97 3.14 -8.36 -20.51
N LYS A 98 2.53 -7.18 -20.40
CA LYS A 98 3.06 -5.93 -20.95
C LYS A 98 4.30 -5.46 -20.19
N VAL A 99 5.12 -4.67 -20.89
CA VAL A 99 6.25 -3.92 -20.30
C VAL A 99 5.70 -2.92 -19.27
N LEU A 100 6.42 -2.79 -18.15
CA LEU A 100 6.14 -1.77 -17.14
C LEU A 100 6.58 -0.39 -17.71
N PRO A 101 5.68 0.62 -17.85
CA PRO A 101 5.94 1.77 -18.73
C PRO A 101 7.23 2.57 -18.50
N GLU A 102 7.72 2.61 -17.26
CA GLU A 102 8.93 3.35 -16.87
C GLU A 102 10.17 2.46 -16.74
N TRP A 103 9.98 1.15 -16.84
CA TRP A 103 10.96 0.11 -16.56
C TRP A 103 10.99 -0.84 -17.78
N PRO A 104 11.66 -0.47 -18.88
CA PRO A 104 11.56 -1.19 -20.15
C PRO A 104 12.07 -2.64 -20.10
N ASN A 105 12.93 -2.92 -19.12
CA ASN A 105 13.53 -4.22 -18.83
C ASN A 105 12.65 -5.09 -17.88
N GLU A 106 11.48 -4.57 -17.48
CA GLU A 106 10.51 -5.25 -16.63
C GLU A 106 9.18 -5.48 -17.35
N LYS A 107 8.56 -6.64 -17.10
CA LYS A 107 7.23 -6.99 -17.63
C LYS A 107 6.36 -7.61 -16.56
N TRP A 108 5.06 -7.33 -16.56
CA TRP A 108 4.09 -7.93 -15.64
C TRP A 108 4.08 -9.45 -15.71
N ILE A 109 3.75 -10.13 -14.62
CA ILE A 109 3.63 -11.60 -14.59
C ILE A 109 2.27 -12.08 -14.09
N ARG A 110 1.86 -13.27 -14.51
CA ARG A 110 0.59 -13.91 -14.11
C ARG A 110 0.73 -14.53 -12.72
N THR A 111 0.46 -13.75 -11.67
CA THR A 111 0.53 -14.16 -10.24
C THR A 111 -0.31 -15.40 -9.86
N GLY A 112 -1.34 -15.72 -10.66
CA GLY A 112 -2.13 -16.95 -10.52
C GLY A 112 -1.48 -18.21 -11.11
N SER A 113 -0.40 -18.11 -11.89
CA SER A 113 0.26 -19.26 -12.51
C SER A 113 1.08 -20.08 -11.50
N THR A 114 0.92 -21.40 -11.55
CA THR A 114 1.75 -22.34 -10.76
C THR A 114 3.23 -22.20 -11.08
N ALA A 115 3.60 -21.91 -12.34
CA ALA A 115 5.00 -21.73 -12.73
C ALA A 115 5.59 -20.46 -12.09
N ILE A 116 4.87 -19.34 -12.14
CA ILE A 116 5.25 -18.10 -11.47
C ILE A 116 5.36 -18.29 -9.95
N ARG A 117 4.41 -18.99 -9.33
CA ARG A 117 4.45 -19.31 -7.90
C ARG A 117 5.65 -20.20 -7.54
N ASN A 118 6.02 -21.16 -8.39
CA ASN A 118 7.23 -21.96 -8.15
C ASN A 118 8.52 -21.10 -8.17
N ILE A 119 8.61 -20.14 -9.10
CA ILE A 119 9.75 -19.20 -9.17
C ILE A 119 9.80 -18.33 -7.91
N MET A 120 8.69 -17.72 -7.51
CA MET A 120 8.68 -16.88 -6.31
C MET A 120 8.89 -17.68 -5.02
N GLN A 121 8.42 -18.93 -4.94
CA GLN A 121 8.77 -19.82 -3.83
C GLN A 121 10.27 -20.10 -3.79
N ALA A 122 10.95 -20.23 -4.94
CA ALA A 122 12.40 -20.35 -5.00
C ALA A 122 13.11 -19.05 -4.58
N ARG A 123 12.62 -17.87 -4.98
CA ARG A 123 13.15 -16.56 -4.50
C ARG A 123 12.99 -16.39 -2.98
N ILE A 124 11.81 -16.72 -2.42
CA ILE A 124 11.57 -16.67 -0.97
C ILE A 124 12.46 -17.68 -0.23
N LYS A 125 12.65 -18.89 -0.77
CA LYS A 125 13.59 -19.86 -0.20
C LYS A 125 15.04 -19.32 -0.25
N LEU A 126 15.46 -18.69 -1.34
CA LEU A 126 16.78 -18.08 -1.47
C LEU A 126 17.02 -16.99 -0.39
N ALA A 127 16.01 -16.17 -0.11
CA ALA A 127 16.08 -15.18 0.98
C ALA A 127 16.29 -15.85 2.34
N ALA A 128 15.53 -16.92 2.63
CA ALA A 128 15.68 -17.70 3.86
C ALA A 128 17.07 -18.37 3.95
N ASP A 129 17.54 -19.00 2.87
CA ASP A 129 18.86 -19.66 2.79
C ASP A 129 20.02 -18.65 2.96
N LYS A 130 19.84 -17.41 2.48
CA LYS A 130 20.80 -16.32 2.69
C LYS A 130 20.76 -15.71 4.10
N GLY A 131 19.70 -15.97 4.89
CA GLY A 131 19.54 -15.49 6.26
C GLY A 131 18.84 -14.13 6.39
N CYS A 132 17.99 -13.76 5.42
CA CYS A 132 17.09 -12.61 5.52
C CYS A 132 16.07 -12.82 6.66
N ASP A 133 15.69 -11.75 7.35
CA ASP A 133 14.61 -11.77 8.36
C ASP A 133 13.23 -11.56 7.74
N ALA A 134 13.20 -10.93 6.56
CA ALA A 134 12.00 -10.52 5.89
C ALA A 134 12.20 -10.40 4.38
N ILE A 135 11.09 -10.26 3.65
CA ILE A 135 11.08 -9.96 2.22
C ILE A 135 10.27 -8.69 1.91
N ASP A 136 10.74 -7.90 0.95
CA ASP A 136 9.98 -6.82 0.30
C ASP A 136 9.63 -7.25 -1.15
N PRO A 137 8.43 -7.82 -1.38
CA PRO A 137 8.00 -8.27 -2.70
C PRO A 137 7.39 -7.10 -3.50
N ASP A 138 8.12 -6.58 -4.49
CA ASP A 138 7.68 -5.42 -5.27
C ASP A 138 6.66 -5.77 -6.37
N ASN A 139 5.98 -4.74 -6.88
CA ASN A 139 5.02 -4.75 -7.99
C ASN A 139 3.75 -5.59 -7.73
N THR A 140 3.42 -5.89 -6.48
CA THR A 140 2.43 -6.92 -6.12
C THR A 140 0.95 -6.52 -6.26
N GLY A 141 0.60 -5.25 -6.07
CA GLY A 141 -0.78 -4.75 -6.15
C GLY A 141 -1.08 -3.83 -7.33
N CYS A 142 -0.15 -3.67 -8.27
CA CYS A 142 -0.21 -2.71 -9.38
C CYS A 142 -1.17 -3.12 -10.53
N ILE A 143 -2.30 -3.72 -10.19
CA ILE A 143 -3.34 -4.22 -11.09
C ILE A 143 -4.03 -3.12 -11.90
N GLN A 144 -4.06 -1.89 -11.37
CA GLN A 144 -4.59 -0.73 -12.11
C GLN A 144 -3.77 -0.40 -13.36
N ASN A 145 -2.50 -0.82 -13.43
CA ASN A 145 -1.70 -0.67 -14.64
C ASN A 145 -2.19 -1.62 -15.74
N ASP A 146 -2.06 -1.18 -17.00
CA ASP A 146 -2.36 -2.00 -18.18
C ASP A 146 -1.34 -3.15 -18.31
N ASN A 147 -1.59 -4.20 -17.55
CA ASN A 147 -0.70 -5.35 -17.39
C ASN A 147 -0.77 -6.35 -18.57
N GLY A 148 -1.82 -6.28 -19.40
CA GLY A 148 -2.05 -7.21 -20.49
C GLY A 148 -2.43 -8.64 -20.06
N LEU A 149 -2.64 -8.89 -18.77
CA LEU A 149 -2.92 -10.20 -18.19
C LEU A 149 -4.32 -10.31 -17.56
N ASN A 150 -5.06 -9.19 -17.45
CA ASN A 150 -6.39 -9.07 -16.84
C ASN A 150 -6.42 -9.48 -15.36
N LEU A 151 -5.35 -9.13 -14.63
CA LEU A 151 -5.26 -9.31 -13.17
C LEU A 151 -6.31 -8.45 -12.45
N LYS A 152 -6.67 -8.87 -11.23
CA LYS A 152 -7.64 -8.20 -10.35
C LYS A 152 -7.14 -8.11 -8.91
N ASN A 153 -7.70 -7.21 -8.11
CA ASN A 153 -7.34 -7.04 -6.69
C ASN A 153 -7.53 -8.33 -5.87
N THR A 154 -8.48 -9.19 -6.25
CA THR A 154 -8.62 -10.55 -5.71
C THR A 154 -7.35 -11.38 -5.89
N ASP A 155 -6.75 -11.33 -7.09
CA ASP A 155 -5.61 -12.15 -7.47
C ASP A 155 -4.36 -11.71 -6.71
N ALA A 156 -4.14 -10.40 -6.52
CA ALA A 156 -3.06 -9.90 -5.68
C ALA A 156 -3.28 -10.19 -4.20
N ILE A 157 -4.50 -10.08 -3.67
CA ILE A 157 -4.79 -10.44 -2.27
C ILE A 157 -4.51 -11.93 -2.02
N GLU A 158 -4.91 -12.82 -2.93
CA GLU A 158 -4.62 -14.26 -2.86
C GLU A 158 -3.12 -14.55 -3.01
N TYR A 159 -2.43 -13.85 -3.90
CA TYR A 159 -0.99 -14.00 -4.12
C TYR A 159 -0.16 -13.52 -2.93
N MET A 160 -0.50 -12.38 -2.34
CA MET A 160 0.13 -11.87 -1.12
C MET A 160 -0.13 -12.77 0.09
N ARG A 161 -1.34 -13.31 0.24
CA ARG A 161 -1.65 -14.34 1.26
C ARG A 161 -0.81 -15.60 1.08
N TRP A 162 -0.66 -16.05 -0.17
CA TRP A 162 0.18 -17.21 -0.49
C TRP A 162 1.66 -16.94 -0.16
N MET A 163 2.23 -15.80 -0.59
CA MET A 163 3.62 -15.43 -0.27
C MET A 163 3.86 -15.26 1.23
N GLN A 164 2.92 -14.66 1.96
CA GLN A 164 2.97 -14.57 3.42
C GLN A 164 3.06 -15.95 4.08
N GLY A 165 2.29 -16.93 3.59
CA GLY A 165 2.36 -18.31 4.06
C GLY A 165 3.72 -18.98 3.78
N ILE A 166 4.31 -18.76 2.60
CA ILE A 166 5.65 -19.27 2.27
C ILE A 166 6.73 -18.62 3.14
N ALA A 167 6.70 -17.29 3.29
CA ALA A 167 7.65 -16.55 4.12
C ALA A 167 7.58 -16.98 5.59
N ALA A 168 6.37 -17.09 6.15
CA ALA A 168 6.14 -17.58 7.51
C ALA A 168 6.64 -19.03 7.70
N GLY A 169 6.47 -19.90 6.70
CA GLY A 169 7.04 -21.26 6.70
C GLY A 169 8.57 -21.30 6.74
N HIS A 170 9.23 -20.21 6.34
CA HIS A 170 10.66 -19.99 6.46
C HIS A 170 11.09 -19.14 7.68
N ASN A 171 10.16 -18.85 8.61
CA ASN A 171 10.34 -17.92 9.75
C ASN A 171 10.66 -16.46 9.37
N MET A 172 10.39 -16.06 8.13
CA MET A 172 10.56 -14.69 7.65
C MET A 172 9.27 -13.88 7.76
N LYS A 173 9.43 -12.56 7.87
CA LYS A 173 8.36 -11.57 7.79
C LYS A 173 8.11 -11.11 6.35
N ILE A 174 7.01 -10.41 6.10
CA ILE A 174 6.67 -9.89 4.76
C ILE A 174 6.13 -8.45 4.82
N GLY A 175 6.60 -7.63 3.88
CA GLY A 175 6.07 -6.30 3.61
C GLY A 175 4.96 -6.29 2.57
N LEU A 176 4.11 -5.26 2.61
CA LEU A 176 3.34 -4.83 1.44
C LEU A 176 3.97 -3.58 0.84
N LYS A 177 4.45 -3.70 -0.39
CA LYS A 177 5.00 -2.59 -1.18
C LYS A 177 3.88 -1.84 -1.90
N ASN A 178 3.73 -0.55 -1.61
CA ASN A 178 2.71 0.34 -2.17
C ASN A 178 1.28 -0.27 -2.09
N SER A 179 0.63 -0.51 -3.23
CA SER A 179 -0.57 -1.38 -3.30
C SER A 179 -1.77 -0.92 -2.44
N LEU A 180 -2.03 0.39 -2.39
CA LEU A 180 -3.00 1.01 -1.48
C LEU A 180 -4.42 0.42 -1.56
N ASP A 181 -4.90 0.04 -2.75
CA ASP A 181 -6.23 -0.56 -2.93
C ASP A 181 -6.46 -1.87 -2.17
N ILE A 182 -5.38 -2.57 -1.81
CA ILE A 182 -5.42 -3.87 -1.12
C ILE A 182 -4.79 -3.80 0.29
N LEU A 183 -4.32 -2.62 0.70
CA LEU A 183 -3.67 -2.36 1.99
C LEU A 183 -4.57 -2.76 3.17
N ASP A 184 -5.82 -2.31 3.20
CA ASP A 184 -6.78 -2.65 4.26
C ASP A 184 -7.05 -4.16 4.35
N ALA A 185 -7.09 -4.86 3.21
CA ALA A 185 -7.36 -6.29 3.13
C ALA A 185 -6.16 -7.17 3.57
N LEU A 186 -4.95 -6.60 3.57
CA LEU A 186 -3.69 -7.27 3.88
C LEU A 186 -3.04 -6.80 5.19
N THR A 187 -3.44 -5.64 5.73
CA THR A 187 -2.98 -5.07 7.01
C THR A 187 -2.94 -6.10 8.16
N PRO A 188 -3.91 -7.02 8.33
CA PRO A 188 -3.85 -8.02 9.40
C PRO A 188 -2.65 -8.98 9.30
N ILE A 189 -2.20 -9.32 8.09
CA ILE A 189 -1.22 -10.40 7.84
C ILE A 189 0.19 -9.92 7.44
N MET A 190 0.35 -8.65 7.07
CA MET A 190 1.65 -8.05 6.75
C MET A 190 2.36 -7.59 8.02
N ASP A 191 3.69 -7.68 8.09
CA ASP A 191 4.46 -7.27 9.27
C ASP A 191 4.86 -5.79 9.22
N PHE A 192 5.03 -5.25 8.01
CA PHE A 192 5.32 -3.84 7.72
C PHE A 192 4.72 -3.45 6.36
N ALA A 193 4.75 -2.16 6.04
CA ALA A 193 4.53 -1.67 4.69
C ALA A 193 5.79 -0.97 4.19
N VAL A 194 6.04 -1.01 2.90
CA VAL A 194 7.04 -0.17 2.23
C VAL A 194 6.27 0.73 1.27
N ASN A 195 6.51 2.03 1.31
CA ASN A 195 5.84 2.98 0.44
C ASN A 195 6.83 3.90 -0.24
N GLU A 196 6.55 4.18 -1.50
CA GLU A 196 7.15 5.26 -2.26
C GLU A 196 6.11 6.37 -2.48
N GLN A 197 6.53 7.61 -2.30
CA GLN A 197 5.88 8.81 -2.81
C GLN A 197 4.48 9.15 -2.26
N CYS A 198 4.01 8.59 -1.14
CA CYS A 198 2.67 8.94 -0.64
C CYS A 198 2.54 10.42 -0.27
N ALA A 199 3.61 11.12 0.12
CA ALA A 199 3.54 12.54 0.45
C ALA A 199 3.58 13.40 -0.82
N GLN A 200 4.34 12.98 -1.85
CA GLN A 200 4.27 13.58 -3.19
C GLN A 200 2.87 13.44 -3.81
N LEU A 201 2.21 12.29 -3.62
CA LEU A 201 0.90 11.97 -4.20
C LEU A 201 -0.29 12.41 -3.31
N SER A 202 -0.03 12.85 -2.07
CA SER A 202 -1.06 13.16 -1.04
C SER A 202 -1.92 11.96 -0.61
N GLU A 203 -1.32 10.78 -0.56
CA GLU A 203 -1.97 9.49 -0.29
C GLU A 203 -1.61 8.88 1.09
N CYS A 204 -0.71 9.50 1.88
CA CYS A 204 -0.18 8.89 3.10
C CYS A 204 -1.23 8.49 4.16
N GLN A 205 -2.38 9.17 4.19
CA GLN A 205 -3.50 8.84 5.08
C GLN A 205 -4.05 7.42 4.86
N ALA A 206 -3.82 6.79 3.70
CA ALA A 206 -4.15 5.39 3.47
C ALA A 206 -3.48 4.44 4.50
N TYR A 207 -2.31 4.82 5.02
CA TYR A 207 -1.56 4.03 6.00
C TYR A 207 -1.95 4.27 7.46
N ASP A 208 -2.88 5.19 7.77
CA ASP A 208 -3.26 5.50 9.16
C ASP A 208 -3.74 4.25 9.92
N ARG A 209 -4.53 3.39 9.25
CA ARG A 209 -4.97 2.09 9.79
C ARG A 209 -3.82 1.12 10.03
N PHE A 210 -2.83 1.12 9.16
CA PHE A 210 -1.63 0.29 9.29
C PHE A 210 -0.80 0.73 10.50
N LEU A 211 -0.49 2.03 10.59
CA LEU A 211 0.25 2.66 11.69
C LEU A 211 -0.46 2.52 13.04
N ALA A 212 -1.80 2.49 13.06
CA ALA A 212 -2.60 2.23 14.26
C ALA A 212 -2.38 0.81 14.84
N THR A 213 -1.90 -0.15 14.04
CA THR A 213 -1.50 -1.49 14.53
C THR A 213 -0.08 -1.56 15.09
N ASN A 214 0.60 -0.40 15.25
CA ASN A 214 1.99 -0.26 15.69
C ASN A 214 3.06 -0.90 14.77
N LYS A 215 2.67 -1.27 13.54
CA LYS A 215 3.58 -1.73 12.48
C LYS A 215 4.20 -0.53 11.75
N PRO A 216 5.45 -0.62 11.26
CA PRO A 216 6.09 0.48 10.53
C PRO A 216 5.62 0.57 9.08
N VAL A 217 5.63 1.80 8.57
CA VAL A 217 5.61 2.10 7.15
C VAL A 217 6.99 2.65 6.82
N PHE A 218 7.79 1.89 6.09
CA PHE A 218 9.08 2.31 5.55
C PHE A 218 8.80 3.21 4.34
N HIS A 219 8.90 4.52 4.55
CA HIS A 219 8.42 5.55 3.63
C HIS A 219 9.60 6.17 2.88
N ILE A 220 9.52 6.19 1.56
CA ILE A 220 10.58 6.60 0.66
C ILE A 220 10.07 7.76 -0.18
N GLU A 221 10.77 8.88 -0.14
CA GLU A 221 10.48 10.05 -0.98
C GLU A 221 11.67 10.41 -1.85
N TYR A 222 11.38 10.92 -3.05
CA TYR A 222 12.38 11.15 -4.11
C TYR A 222 12.46 12.64 -4.50
N PRO A 223 12.85 13.53 -3.56
CA PRO A 223 12.90 14.97 -3.81
C PRO A 223 13.92 15.34 -4.88
N ILE A 224 13.57 16.30 -5.73
CA ILE A 224 14.50 16.93 -6.66
C ILE A 224 14.55 18.44 -6.37
N PRO A 225 15.70 19.01 -5.96
CA PRO A 225 16.96 18.34 -5.62
C PRO A 225 16.91 17.66 -4.24
N LEU A 226 17.54 16.49 -4.11
CA LEU A 226 17.75 15.79 -2.85
C LEU A 226 18.84 16.50 -2.04
N ASN A 227 18.45 17.14 -0.93
CA ASN A 227 19.35 17.86 -0.02
C ASN A 227 18.69 18.04 1.37
N PRO A 228 19.44 18.40 2.43
CA PRO A 228 18.93 18.46 3.80
C PRO A 228 17.74 19.41 4.04
N SER A 229 17.53 20.44 3.20
CA SER A 229 16.35 21.33 3.35
C SER A 229 15.02 20.58 3.15
N GLN A 230 15.04 19.45 2.43
CA GLN A 230 13.87 18.61 2.18
C GLN A 230 13.31 17.97 3.45
N ALA A 231 14.11 17.88 4.53
CA ALA A 231 13.63 17.45 5.85
C ALA A 231 12.54 18.38 6.44
N ASN A 232 12.47 19.63 5.98
CA ASN A 232 11.45 20.61 6.38
C ASN A 232 10.28 20.71 5.38
N SER A 233 10.17 19.78 4.43
CA SER A 233 9.14 19.80 3.38
C SER A 233 8.00 18.79 3.66
N THR A 234 6.99 18.77 2.79
CA THR A 234 5.84 17.85 2.89
C THR A 234 6.25 16.37 2.95
N TYR A 235 7.43 15.99 2.46
CA TYR A 235 7.95 14.61 2.55
C TYR A 235 8.14 14.13 3.99
N CYS A 236 8.43 15.05 4.91
CA CYS A 236 8.73 14.76 6.31
C CYS A 236 7.66 15.27 7.28
N ILE A 237 7.08 16.45 7.00
CA ILE A 237 6.09 17.11 7.88
C ILE A 237 4.69 17.22 7.25
N GLY A 238 4.43 16.52 6.14
CA GLY A 238 3.14 16.54 5.44
C GLY A 238 2.04 15.73 6.15
N PRO A 239 0.77 15.90 5.72
CA PRO A 239 -0.34 15.12 6.26
C PRO A 239 -0.12 13.61 6.08
N GLY A 240 -0.32 12.83 7.15
CA GLY A 240 -0.17 11.37 7.15
C GLY A 240 1.26 10.84 7.32
N THR A 241 2.31 11.67 7.25
CA THR A 241 3.70 11.19 7.44
C THR A 241 4.03 10.88 8.91
N ALA A 242 3.19 11.30 9.85
CA ALA A 242 3.46 11.26 11.28
C ALA A 242 3.67 9.82 11.82
N GLY A 243 4.91 9.50 12.20
CA GLY A 243 5.29 8.18 12.70
C GLY A 243 5.47 7.12 11.62
N MET A 244 5.57 7.51 10.34
CA MET A 244 6.22 6.70 9.32
C MET A 244 7.75 6.68 9.56
N SER A 245 8.42 5.66 9.04
CA SER A 245 9.88 5.56 9.01
C SER A 245 10.37 6.17 7.70
N THR A 246 10.56 7.49 7.64
CA THR A 246 10.86 8.19 6.36
C THR A 246 12.35 8.25 6.03
N VAL A 247 12.69 7.97 4.77
CA VAL A 247 13.97 8.29 4.11
C VAL A 247 13.72 9.10 2.84
N LEU A 248 14.64 10.03 2.56
CA LEU A 248 14.70 10.75 1.29
C LEU A 248 15.87 10.18 0.48
N LYS A 249 15.60 9.75 -0.75
CA LYS A 249 16.51 8.93 -1.57
C LYS A 249 16.66 9.49 -2.98
N ASN A 250 17.72 9.07 -3.66
CA ASN A 250 17.78 9.11 -5.13
C ASN A 250 16.90 7.98 -5.70
N MET A 251 16.32 8.16 -6.89
CA MET A 251 15.48 7.14 -7.56
C MET A 251 16.23 5.83 -7.89
N ASN A 252 17.56 5.88 -7.95
CA ASN A 252 18.40 4.70 -8.10
C ASN A 252 18.50 3.83 -6.83
N LEU A 253 18.08 4.33 -5.66
CA LEU A 253 18.21 3.65 -4.37
C LEU A 253 19.67 3.19 -4.11
N ASP A 254 20.60 4.13 -4.29
CA ASP A 254 22.02 3.98 -3.96
C ASP A 254 22.31 4.12 -2.44
N GLY A 255 23.58 4.28 -2.07
CA GLY A 255 24.01 4.43 -0.69
C GLY A 255 23.60 5.74 -0.01
N PHE A 256 23.23 6.77 -0.78
CA PHE A 256 22.95 8.10 -0.25
C PHE A 256 21.55 8.18 0.35
N THR A 257 21.43 8.75 1.56
CA THR A 257 20.16 8.88 2.27
C THR A 257 20.14 10.15 3.11
N ILE A 258 19.01 10.85 3.10
CA ILE A 258 18.70 11.95 4.00
C ILE A 258 17.50 11.57 4.88
N TYR A 259 17.56 11.88 6.17
CA TYR A 259 16.51 11.63 7.15
C TYR A 259 15.75 12.91 7.51
N CYS A 260 14.55 12.77 8.07
CA CYS A 260 13.70 13.90 8.46
C CYS A 260 14.21 14.72 9.67
N ASP A 261 15.30 14.30 10.32
CA ASP A 261 16.06 15.11 11.28
C ASP A 261 17.10 16.03 10.59
N GLY A 262 17.18 15.99 9.25
CA GLY A 262 18.17 16.71 8.45
C GLY A 262 19.54 16.02 8.36
N SER A 263 19.73 14.87 9.02
CA SER A 263 20.96 14.09 8.89
C SER A 263 21.08 13.46 7.49
N GLN A 264 22.30 13.36 6.99
CA GLN A 264 22.63 12.74 5.71
C GLN A 264 23.73 11.70 5.90
N VAL A 265 23.65 10.60 5.16
CA VAL A 265 24.62 9.51 5.16
C VAL A 265 24.92 9.06 3.73
N GLU A 266 26.14 8.56 3.54
CA GLU A 266 26.57 7.84 2.34
C GLU A 266 27.00 6.44 2.79
N THR A 267 26.19 5.43 2.52
CA THR A 267 26.56 4.03 2.78
C THR A 267 27.46 3.53 1.65
N PRO A 268 28.72 3.10 1.91
CA PRO A 268 29.55 2.51 0.86
C PRO A 268 28.88 1.27 0.24
N THR A 269 28.76 1.25 -1.09
CA THR A 269 28.21 0.12 -1.85
C THR A 269 29.26 -0.51 -2.77
N LYS A 270 28.99 -1.74 -3.21
CA LYS A 270 29.82 -2.53 -4.15
C LYS A 270 28.91 -3.33 -5.11
N GLY A 271 29.38 -3.48 -6.35
CA GLY A 271 28.72 -4.32 -7.36
C GLY A 271 27.31 -3.83 -7.72
N GLY A 272 26.50 -4.77 -8.21
CA GLY A 272 25.15 -4.55 -8.70
C GLY A 272 24.97 -5.12 -10.11
N THR A 273 23.90 -5.90 -10.31
CA THR A 273 23.47 -6.40 -11.62
C THR A 273 22.30 -5.61 -12.18
N SER A 274 21.58 -4.90 -11.31
CA SER A 274 20.41 -4.10 -11.69
C SER A 274 20.78 -2.97 -12.68
N PRO A 275 20.03 -2.81 -13.78
CA PRO A 275 20.24 -1.72 -14.72
C PRO A 275 19.97 -0.36 -14.07
N PRO A 276 20.46 0.75 -14.64
CA PRO A 276 20.18 2.07 -14.12
C PRO A 276 18.67 2.33 -14.04
N ARG A 277 18.18 2.57 -12.81
CA ARG A 277 16.83 3.09 -12.57
C ARG A 277 16.67 4.46 -13.25
N PRO A 278 15.45 4.89 -13.64
CA PRO A 278 15.22 6.25 -14.14
C PRO A 278 15.79 7.31 -13.19
N SER A 279 16.31 8.42 -13.72
CA SER A 279 16.93 9.46 -12.86
C SER A 279 15.91 10.28 -12.05
N ASN A 280 14.65 10.30 -12.49
CA ASN A 280 13.56 11.06 -11.90
C ASN A 280 12.37 10.12 -11.61
N PRO A 281 11.58 10.37 -10.55
CA PRO A 281 10.34 9.64 -10.34
C PRO A 281 9.31 9.87 -11.45
N PRO A 282 8.32 8.96 -11.58
CA PRO A 282 7.09 9.20 -12.31
C PRO A 282 6.55 10.61 -12.03
N LYS A 283 6.23 11.35 -13.10
CA LYS A 283 5.37 12.52 -12.94
C LYS A 283 3.97 12.01 -12.59
N PRO A 284 3.32 12.49 -11.52
CA PRO A 284 2.00 12.00 -11.11
C PRO A 284 1.03 12.02 -12.29
N THR A 285 0.65 10.83 -12.76
CA THR A 285 -0.36 10.69 -13.80
C THR A 285 -1.70 11.05 -13.17
N THR A 286 -2.39 12.02 -13.74
CA THR A 286 -3.73 12.42 -13.30
C THR A 286 -4.77 11.39 -13.72
N VAL A 287 -4.63 10.16 -13.21
CA VAL A 287 -5.64 9.11 -13.33
C VAL A 287 -6.77 9.47 -12.37
N ARG A 288 -7.78 10.15 -12.90
CA ARG A 288 -9.03 10.41 -12.20
C ARG A 288 -9.56 9.07 -11.66
N PRO A 289 -9.90 8.95 -10.36
CA PRO A 289 -10.41 7.70 -9.81
C PRO A 289 -11.58 7.16 -10.65
N PRO A 290 -11.64 5.84 -10.91
CA PRO A 290 -12.75 5.26 -11.66
C PRO A 290 -14.05 5.56 -10.92
N ASN A 291 -15.07 6.03 -11.66
CA ASN A 291 -16.39 6.26 -11.08
C ASN A 291 -16.89 4.95 -10.41
N PRO A 292 -17.50 5.02 -9.22
CA PRO A 292 -17.97 3.82 -8.52
C PRO A 292 -18.97 3.03 -9.39
N PRO A 293 -19.00 1.68 -9.29
CA PRO A 293 -19.85 0.85 -10.14
C PRO A 293 -21.32 1.26 -10.06
N ARG A 294 -21.93 1.50 -11.22
CA ARG A 294 -23.37 1.76 -11.34
C ARG A 294 -24.14 0.55 -10.77
N PRO A 295 -25.04 0.73 -9.77
CA PRO A 295 -25.78 -0.40 -9.22
C PRO A 295 -26.60 -1.11 -10.30
N THR A 296 -26.32 -2.40 -10.51
CA THR A 296 -27.15 -3.29 -11.33
C THR A 296 -28.45 -3.57 -10.60
N THR A 297 -29.50 -2.84 -10.94
CA THR A 297 -30.84 -3.05 -10.39
C THR A 297 -31.45 -4.36 -10.94
N THR A 298 -31.27 -5.46 -10.21
CA THR A 298 -32.09 -6.66 -10.37
C THR A 298 -33.53 -6.33 -9.98
N ARG A 299 -34.40 -6.20 -10.99
CA ARG A 299 -35.83 -5.92 -10.83
C ARG A 299 -36.50 -7.06 -10.03
N PRO A 300 -37.13 -6.79 -8.88
CA PRO A 300 -37.94 -7.78 -8.18
C PRO A 300 -39.20 -8.17 -9.00
N PRO A 301 -39.77 -9.37 -8.79
CA PRO A 301 -41.06 -9.73 -9.38
C PRO A 301 -42.19 -8.87 -8.80
N ASN A 302 -43.15 -8.47 -9.63
CA ASN A 302 -44.34 -7.75 -9.14
C ASN A 302 -45.19 -8.66 -8.24
N PRO A 303 -45.66 -8.17 -7.08
CA PRO A 303 -46.68 -8.87 -6.30
C PRO A 303 -48.06 -8.81 -6.98
N PRO A 304 -48.98 -9.76 -6.71
CA PRO A 304 -50.32 -9.77 -7.31
C PRO A 304 -51.20 -8.60 -6.84
N LEU A 305 -52.09 -8.14 -7.72
CA LEU A 305 -53.06 -7.08 -7.41
C LEU A 305 -54.15 -7.56 -6.43
N PRO A 306 -54.48 -6.81 -5.36
CA PRO A 306 -55.65 -7.08 -4.54
C PRO A 306 -56.93 -6.52 -5.18
N THR A 307 -57.96 -7.35 -5.34
CA THR A 307 -59.31 -6.94 -5.72
C THR A 307 -60.09 -6.48 -4.48
N THR A 308 -60.49 -5.20 -4.43
CA THR A 308 -61.37 -4.67 -3.37
C THR A 308 -62.64 -4.04 -3.95
N ILE A 309 -63.79 -4.50 -3.44
CA ILE A 309 -65.13 -4.07 -3.84
C ILE A 309 -65.47 -2.73 -3.18
N ARG A 310 -66.13 -1.83 -3.93
CA ARG A 310 -66.38 -0.43 -3.53
C ARG A 310 -67.82 -0.20 -3.02
N PRO A 311 -68.02 0.23 -1.76
CA PRO A 311 -69.30 0.76 -1.29
C PRO A 311 -69.54 2.22 -1.77
N PRO A 312 -70.79 2.72 -1.81
CA PRO A 312 -71.12 4.06 -2.29
C PRO A 312 -70.97 5.17 -1.22
N ASN A 313 -70.69 6.41 -1.68
CA ASN A 313 -70.52 7.61 -0.84
C ASN A 313 -71.84 8.35 -0.54
N PRO A 314 -71.97 8.98 0.65
CA PRO A 314 -72.88 10.10 0.89
C PRO A 314 -72.28 11.47 0.47
N PRO A 315 -73.08 12.55 0.37
CA PRO A 315 -72.74 13.76 -0.38
C PRO A 315 -72.04 14.90 0.39
N ARG A 316 -71.52 15.87 -0.39
CA ARG A 316 -70.62 16.98 -0.01
C ARG A 316 -71.35 18.31 0.23
N PRO A 317 -70.95 19.12 1.23
CA PRO A 317 -71.21 20.57 1.28
C PRO A 317 -70.03 21.44 0.81
N THR A 318 -70.33 22.71 0.50
CA THR A 318 -69.45 23.72 -0.14
C THR A 318 -69.23 24.97 0.71
N THR A 319 -68.08 25.65 0.56
CA THR A 319 -67.86 27.08 0.96
C THR A 319 -66.61 27.66 0.23
N SER A 320 -66.32 28.96 0.31
CA SER A 320 -65.41 29.63 -0.67
C SER A 320 -64.71 30.95 -0.24
N ARG A 321 -63.40 31.08 -0.58
CA ARG A 321 -62.57 32.33 -0.72
C ARG A 321 -62.35 33.16 0.58
N PRO A 322 -61.43 34.18 0.66
CA PRO A 322 -60.63 34.87 -0.37
C PRO A 322 -59.08 35.00 -0.03
N PRO A 323 -58.29 36.10 -0.28
CA PRO A 323 -57.06 36.01 -1.10
C PRO A 323 -55.76 36.67 -0.50
N ASN A 324 -54.79 37.01 -1.38
CA ASN A 324 -53.68 38.00 -1.27
C ASN A 324 -52.23 37.44 -1.05
N PRO A 325 -51.12 38.21 -1.24
CA PRO A 325 -50.37 38.28 -2.52
C PRO A 325 -48.84 37.92 -2.43
N PRO A 326 -47.89 38.55 -3.16
CA PRO A 326 -47.11 37.92 -4.25
C PRO A 326 -45.73 37.31 -3.88
N ILE A 327 -45.16 36.61 -4.87
CA ILE A 327 -43.92 35.81 -4.87
C ILE A 327 -42.64 36.65 -5.03
N PRO A 328 -41.51 36.25 -4.40
CA PRO A 328 -40.16 36.34 -4.99
C PRO A 328 -39.66 34.96 -5.45
N SER A 329 -39.08 34.89 -6.65
CA SER A 329 -38.81 33.62 -7.34
C SER A 329 -37.52 32.92 -6.90
N GLY A 330 -37.65 31.69 -6.40
CA GLY A 330 -36.60 30.66 -6.33
C GLY A 330 -37.25 29.30 -6.61
N GLY A 331 -36.73 28.55 -7.58
CA GLY A 331 -37.42 27.39 -8.16
C GLY A 331 -37.76 26.31 -7.14
N GLY A 332 -39.04 25.89 -7.10
CA GLY A 332 -39.55 24.86 -6.19
C GLY A 332 -39.14 23.44 -6.58
N CYS A 333 -37.84 23.15 -6.58
CA CYS A 333 -37.31 21.80 -6.71
C CYS A 333 -36.84 21.27 -5.35
N THR A 334 -37.05 19.98 -5.11
CA THR A 334 -36.67 19.29 -3.87
C THR A 334 -35.61 18.23 -4.16
N ALA A 335 -34.55 18.21 -3.37
CA ALA A 335 -33.52 17.17 -3.35
C ALA A 335 -34.03 15.95 -2.56
N LYS A 336 -33.80 14.73 -3.05
CA LYS A 336 -34.25 13.49 -2.39
C LYS A 336 -33.36 13.15 -1.20
N HIS A 337 -33.73 12.12 -0.44
CA HIS A 337 -32.82 11.50 0.53
C HIS A 337 -31.47 11.19 -0.13
N TRP A 338 -30.37 11.58 0.51
CA TRP A 338 -28.99 11.46 0.02
C TRP A 338 -28.58 12.35 -1.16
N ASP A 339 -29.47 13.17 -1.74
CA ASP A 339 -29.06 14.16 -2.74
C ASP A 339 -28.35 15.36 -2.10
N GLN A 340 -27.51 16.04 -2.89
CA GLN A 340 -26.89 17.30 -2.48
C GLN A 340 -27.93 18.42 -2.38
N CYS A 341 -27.87 19.18 -1.29
CA CYS A 341 -28.78 20.28 -0.99
C CYS A 341 -28.05 21.61 -0.71
N GLY A 342 -26.73 21.61 -0.78
CA GLY A 342 -25.91 22.79 -0.52
C GLY A 342 -24.42 22.50 -0.65
N GLY A 343 -23.64 23.56 -0.51
CA GLY A 343 -22.21 23.54 -0.75
C GLY A 343 -21.77 24.82 -1.43
N ASN A 344 -20.48 25.13 -1.36
CA ASN A 344 -19.92 26.25 -2.10
C ASN A 344 -20.13 26.01 -3.61
N ASP A 345 -20.49 27.08 -4.33
CA ASP A 345 -20.90 27.05 -5.75
C ASP A 345 -22.11 26.17 -6.14
N TRP A 346 -22.82 25.54 -5.20
CA TRP A 346 -24.02 24.75 -5.50
C TRP A 346 -25.13 25.60 -6.15
N LYS A 347 -25.67 25.13 -7.28
CA LYS A 347 -26.78 25.76 -8.03
C LYS A 347 -28.05 24.90 -8.12
N GLY A 348 -28.04 23.72 -7.49
CA GLY A 348 -29.20 22.81 -7.48
C GLY A 348 -30.20 23.14 -6.39
N CYS A 349 -31.11 22.19 -6.12
CA CYS A 349 -32.14 22.33 -5.10
C CYS A 349 -31.51 22.50 -3.71
N THR A 350 -32.12 23.34 -2.86
CA THR A 350 -31.65 23.60 -1.48
C THR A 350 -32.63 23.13 -0.40
N VAL A 351 -33.81 22.68 -0.83
CA VAL A 351 -34.86 22.11 0.04
C VAL A 351 -34.87 20.60 -0.16
N CYS A 352 -34.94 19.85 0.94
CA CYS A 352 -35.05 18.39 0.89
C CYS A 352 -36.53 17.95 0.82
N GLU A 353 -36.77 16.79 0.20
CA GLU A 353 -38.05 16.09 0.33
C GLU A 353 -38.30 15.74 1.81
N SER A 354 -39.53 15.89 2.28
CA SER A 354 -39.92 15.48 3.64
C SER A 354 -39.76 13.96 3.80
N PRO A 355 -39.21 13.44 4.92
CA PRO A 355 -38.92 14.12 6.19
C PRO A 355 -37.51 14.71 6.34
N TYR A 356 -36.67 14.64 5.32
CA TYR A 356 -35.23 14.89 5.40
C TYR A 356 -34.88 16.39 5.54
N ARG A 357 -33.69 16.68 6.06
CA ARG A 357 -33.18 18.04 6.25
C ARG A 357 -31.82 18.20 5.58
N CYS A 358 -31.52 19.41 5.13
CA CYS A 358 -30.21 19.69 4.55
C CYS A 358 -29.16 19.82 5.67
N GLN A 359 -28.22 18.88 5.72
CA GLN A 359 -27.20 18.77 6.77
C GLN A 359 -25.79 18.89 6.15
N GLY A 360 -24.90 19.62 6.82
CA GLY A 360 -23.53 19.80 6.36
C GLY A 360 -22.69 18.54 6.64
N VAL A 361 -22.29 17.84 5.58
CA VAL A 361 -21.43 16.64 5.68
C VAL A 361 -19.96 17.04 5.62
N SER A 362 -19.60 18.05 4.82
CA SER A 362 -18.31 18.74 4.87
C SER A 362 -18.48 20.23 4.56
N ALA A 363 -19.12 20.94 5.49
CA ALA A 363 -19.33 22.39 5.38
C ALA A 363 -17.99 23.15 5.28
N PRO A 364 -17.89 24.23 4.48
CA PRO A 364 -18.94 24.84 3.65
C PRO A 364 -19.13 24.17 2.27
N TRP A 365 -18.36 23.13 1.93
CA TRP A 365 -18.24 22.60 0.57
C TRP A 365 -19.36 21.64 0.15
N TYR A 366 -19.92 20.85 1.07
CA TYR A 366 -20.94 19.85 0.75
C TYR A 366 -21.98 19.67 1.87
N TYR A 367 -23.26 19.73 1.47
CA TYR A 367 -24.43 19.48 2.31
C TYR A 367 -25.36 18.48 1.61
N GLN A 368 -25.94 17.56 2.38
CA GLN A 368 -26.74 16.44 1.90
C GLN A 368 -28.09 16.38 2.62
N CYS A 369 -29.13 15.88 1.96
CA CYS A 369 -30.41 15.59 2.58
C CYS A 369 -30.34 14.31 3.43
N LEU A 370 -30.51 14.47 4.75
CA LEU A 370 -30.44 13.42 5.79
C LEU A 370 -31.62 13.53 6.77
#